data_AF-J1E879-F1
#
_entry.id   AF-J1E879-F1
#
_cell.length_a   1.000
_cell.length_b   1.000
_cell.length_c   1.000
_cell.angle_alpha   90.00
_cell.angle_beta   90.00
_cell.angle_gamma   90.00
#
_symmetry.space_group_name_H-M   'P 1'
#
loop_
_entity.id
_entity.type
_entity.pdbx_description
1 polymer ?
#
loop_
_entity_poly.entity_id
_entity_poly.type
_entity_poly.pdbx_seq_one_letter_code
_entity_poly.pdbx_strand_id
1 'polypeptide(L)'
;SGTVGSSSDVRSVQVTCTGLPQAAPEGAWASEYCSSGFDVSTREYLNIVREGDFRAIATQGSVTRWGLFCSPGSEALTGRPAVRVEFDRQETRGSLTAFWGTQTSSAGTKRVVWARKGPYLCLLPRKTFDQPDPVKDYPTIASVEQDTDESIQAKVCYLKSPS
;
A
#
# COMPACT_ATOMS: atom_id res chain seq x y z
N SER A 1 58.61 -31.73 -3.80
CA SER A 1 57.76 -31.20 -4.90
C SER A 1 56.33 -31.63 -4.64
N GLY A 2 55.31 -30.79 -4.50
CA GLY A 2 55.21 -29.33 -4.53
C GLY A 2 54.10 -28.86 -3.57
N THR A 3 54.23 -27.59 -3.19
CA THR A 3 53.46 -26.85 -2.19
C THR A 3 52.08 -26.45 -2.72
N VAL A 4 51.01 -26.58 -1.94
CA VAL A 4 49.74 -25.88 -2.19
C VAL A 4 49.76 -24.60 -1.37
N GLY A 5 49.94 -23.47 -2.04
CA GLY A 5 49.87 -22.13 -1.48
C GLY A 5 48.49 -21.51 -1.66
N SER A 6 47.94 -21.05 -0.53
CA SER A 6 47.11 -19.86 -0.27
C SER A 6 46.00 -19.42 -1.25
N SER A 7 44.79 -19.25 -0.72
CA SER A 7 43.99 -18.01 -0.78
C SER A 7 42.68 -18.25 -0.01
N SER A 8 42.54 -17.76 1.23
CA SER A 8 42.02 -16.43 1.58
C SER A 8 40.53 -16.25 1.28
N ASP A 9 39.78 -15.93 2.34
CA ASP A 9 38.47 -15.26 2.32
C ASP A 9 37.27 -16.07 1.81
N VAL A 10 36.82 -17.06 2.60
CA VAL A 10 35.38 -17.31 2.69
C VAL A 10 34.77 -16.17 3.49
N ARG A 11 34.63 -14.99 2.86
CA ARG A 11 33.67 -13.98 3.34
C ARG A 11 32.34 -14.70 3.35
N SER A 12 31.77 -14.89 4.54
CA SER A 12 30.41 -15.36 4.71
C SER A 12 29.54 -14.55 3.76
N VAL A 13 29.10 -15.17 2.67
CA VAL A 13 28.07 -14.61 1.83
C VAL A 13 26.85 -14.65 2.73
N GLN A 14 26.55 -13.52 3.35
CA GLN A 14 25.31 -13.32 4.04
C GLN A 14 24.25 -13.36 2.94
N VAL A 15 23.76 -14.55 2.66
CA VAL A 15 22.56 -14.74 1.85
C VAL A 15 21.46 -14.11 2.67
N THR A 16 21.16 -12.85 2.36
CA THR A 16 19.90 -12.25 2.78
C THR A 16 18.85 -13.07 2.05
N CYS A 17 18.35 -14.11 2.72
CA CYS A 17 17.02 -14.60 2.44
C CYS A 17 16.13 -13.40 2.70
N THR A 18 15.89 -12.59 1.67
CA THR A 18 14.75 -11.68 1.62
C THR A 18 13.57 -12.61 1.81
N GLY A 19 13.13 -12.73 3.07
CA GLY A 19 11.96 -13.51 3.43
C GLY A 19 10.88 -13.12 2.45
N LEU A 20 10.15 -14.13 1.96
CA LEU A 20 9.00 -13.94 1.09
C LEU A 20 8.23 -12.69 1.57
N PRO A 21 7.79 -11.81 0.65
CA PRO A 21 7.04 -10.63 1.01
C PRO A 21 6.05 -10.98 2.10
N GLN A 22 6.12 -10.26 3.22
CA GLN A 22 5.04 -10.33 4.19
C GLN A 22 3.75 -10.13 3.40
N ALA A 23 2.77 -10.96 3.72
CA ALA A 23 1.50 -10.98 3.02
C ALA A 23 1.06 -9.53 2.64
N ALA A 24 0.82 -9.27 1.34
CA ALA A 24 0.12 -8.08 0.83
C ALA A 24 -0.86 -7.53 1.89
N PRO A 25 -1.03 -6.21 2.06
CA PRO A 25 -1.75 -5.64 3.21
C PRO A 25 -3.26 -5.99 3.20
N GLU A 26 -3.56 -7.23 3.55
CA GLU A 26 -4.86 -7.88 3.39
C GLU A 26 -5.89 -7.35 4.37
N GLY A 27 -7.14 -7.47 3.93
CA GLY A 27 -8.33 -7.11 4.69
C GLY A 27 -8.98 -5.81 4.23
N ALA A 28 -9.92 -5.35 5.04
CA ALA A 28 -10.68 -4.14 4.80
C ALA A 28 -9.96 -2.91 5.39
N TRP A 29 -9.97 -1.85 4.62
CA TRP A 29 -9.37 -0.56 4.93
C TRP A 29 -10.36 0.55 4.59
N ALA A 30 -10.45 1.56 5.43
CA ALA A 30 -11.29 2.72 5.23
C ALA A 30 -10.43 3.97 5.15
N SER A 31 -10.65 4.81 4.15
CA SER A 31 -9.93 6.09 4.01
C SER A 31 -10.08 6.91 5.28
N GLU A 32 -9.01 7.55 5.73
CA GLU A 32 -9.07 8.51 6.83
C GLU A 32 -9.91 9.72 6.46
N TYR A 33 -9.88 10.10 5.18
CA TYR A 33 -10.71 11.17 4.67
C TYR A 33 -12.16 10.69 4.55
N CYS A 34 -13.05 11.46 5.15
CA CYS A 34 -14.49 11.28 5.03
C CYS A 34 -15.10 12.63 4.63
N SER A 35 -15.53 12.72 3.37
CA SER A 35 -16.18 13.92 2.85
C SER A 35 -17.54 14.07 3.52
N SER A 36 -17.75 15.12 4.28
CA SER A 36 -19.05 15.41 4.92
C SER A 36 -19.69 16.61 4.21
N GLY A 37 -20.79 16.36 3.51
CA GLY A 37 -21.69 17.40 3.02
C GLY A 37 -22.74 17.76 4.08
N PHE A 38 -23.65 18.68 3.72
CA PHE A 38 -24.74 19.10 4.61
C PHE A 38 -25.64 17.93 5.05
N ASP A 39 -25.88 17.01 4.13
CA ASP A 39 -26.90 15.97 4.24
C ASP A 39 -26.33 14.54 4.17
N VAL A 40 -25.20 14.39 3.47
CA VAL A 40 -24.58 13.09 3.20
C VAL A 40 -23.11 13.12 3.51
N SER A 41 -22.59 11.98 3.96
CA SER A 41 -21.15 11.75 4.10
C SER A 41 -20.71 10.60 3.20
N THR A 42 -19.55 10.78 2.57
CA THR A 42 -18.94 9.82 1.63
C THR A 42 -17.56 9.42 2.12
N ARG A 43 -17.30 8.11 2.17
CA ARG A 43 -16.00 7.55 2.56
C ARG A 43 -15.57 6.46 1.60
N GLU A 44 -14.29 6.46 1.25
CA GLU A 44 -13.69 5.42 0.41
C GLU A 44 -13.28 4.20 1.23
N TYR A 45 -13.41 3.02 0.63
CA TYR A 45 -13.05 1.74 1.21
C TYR A 45 -12.24 0.92 0.21
N LEU A 46 -11.31 0.16 0.76
CA LEU A 46 -10.39 -0.70 0.04
C LEU A 46 -10.40 -2.07 0.71
N ASN A 47 -10.82 -3.11 -0.03
CA ASN A 47 -10.70 -4.49 0.44
C ASN A 47 -9.62 -5.21 -0.39
N ILE A 48 -8.60 -5.72 0.29
CA ILE A 48 -7.44 -6.35 -0.33
C ILE A 48 -7.50 -7.85 -0.06
N VAL A 49 -7.57 -8.63 -1.14
CA VAL A 49 -7.57 -10.09 -1.11
C VAL A 49 -6.35 -10.60 -1.86
N ARG A 50 -5.60 -11.53 -1.24
CA ARG A 50 -4.48 -12.22 -1.88
C ARG A 50 -4.98 -13.13 -3.00
N GLU A 51 -4.34 -13.05 -4.17
CA GLU A 51 -4.50 -14.01 -5.28
C GLU A 51 -3.27 -14.93 -5.45
N GLY A 52 -2.14 -14.58 -4.84
CA GLY A 52 -0.89 -15.35 -4.87
C GLY A 52 0.20 -14.64 -4.07
N ASP A 53 1.44 -15.12 -4.15
CA ASP A 53 2.53 -14.58 -3.31
C ASP A 53 2.77 -13.08 -3.53
N PHE A 54 2.70 -12.65 -4.78
CA PHE A 54 2.97 -11.27 -5.22
C PHE A 54 1.74 -10.56 -5.81
N ARG A 55 0.56 -11.19 -5.75
CA ARG A 55 -0.64 -10.72 -6.43
C ARG A 55 -1.77 -10.47 -5.44
N ALA A 56 -2.40 -9.31 -5.56
CA ALA A 56 -3.59 -8.97 -4.80
C ALA A 56 -4.65 -8.35 -5.72
N ILE A 57 -5.91 -8.63 -5.40
CA ILE A 57 -7.04 -7.84 -5.89
C ILE A 57 -7.39 -6.83 -4.83
N ALA A 58 -7.53 -5.58 -5.27
CA ALA A 58 -8.09 -4.51 -4.45
C ALA A 58 -9.45 -4.10 -5.03
N THR A 59 -10.49 -4.31 -4.23
CA THR A 59 -11.80 -3.76 -4.48
C THR A 59 -11.84 -2.38 -3.84
N GLN A 60 -11.91 -1.33 -4.66
CA GLN A 60 -12.13 0.04 -4.20
C GLN A 60 -13.59 0.42 -4.42
N GLY A 61 -14.17 1.10 -3.45
CA GLY A 61 -15.52 1.64 -3.54
C GLY A 61 -15.67 2.84 -2.63
N SER A 62 -16.81 3.52 -2.74
CA SER A 62 -17.21 4.56 -1.81
C SER A 62 -18.59 4.25 -1.27
N VAL A 63 -18.82 4.60 -0.01
CA VAL A 63 -20.13 4.51 0.62
C VAL A 63 -20.58 5.94 0.93
N THR A 64 -21.74 6.31 0.38
CA THR A 64 -22.42 7.57 0.70
C THR A 64 -23.65 7.27 1.55
N ARG A 65 -23.74 7.87 2.74
CA ARG A 65 -24.91 7.72 3.64
C ARG A 65 -25.42 9.09 4.08
N TRP A 66 -26.72 9.14 4.38
CA TRP A 66 -27.35 10.30 5.02
C TRP A 66 -26.86 10.45 6.46
N GLY A 67 -26.58 11.69 6.87
CA GLY A 67 -26.05 12.02 8.20
C GLY A 67 -24.53 11.80 8.35
N LEU A 68 -24.05 11.96 9.58
CA LEU A 68 -22.62 11.81 9.94
C LEU A 68 -22.24 10.33 10.10
N PHE A 69 -21.68 9.73 9.05
CA PHE A 69 -21.23 8.33 9.01
C PHE A 69 -19.69 8.19 9.15
N CYS A 70 -18.98 9.29 9.42
CA CYS A 70 -17.52 9.34 9.45
C CYS A 70 -16.88 8.74 10.72
N SER A 71 -17.60 7.92 11.49
CA SER A 71 -17.01 7.23 12.64
C SER A 71 -16.08 6.10 12.16
N PRO A 72 -14.91 5.90 12.78
CA PRO A 72 -14.03 4.76 12.50
C PRO A 72 -14.79 3.43 12.68
N GLY A 73 -14.60 2.47 11.76
CA GLY A 73 -15.17 1.11 11.89
C GLY A 73 -16.54 0.88 11.28
N SER A 74 -17.05 1.82 10.49
CA SER A 74 -18.20 1.61 9.62
C SER A 74 -17.94 0.54 8.56
N GLU A 75 -18.93 -0.35 8.36
CA GLU A 75 -18.87 -1.54 7.51
C GLU A 75 -18.26 -1.29 6.12
N ALA A 76 -17.28 -2.11 5.75
CA ALA A 76 -16.81 -2.20 4.37
C ALA A 76 -17.92 -2.84 3.52
N LEU A 77 -18.60 -2.05 2.68
CA LEU A 77 -19.68 -2.55 1.83
C LEU A 77 -19.31 -2.48 0.35
N THR A 78 -19.65 -3.58 -0.33
CA THR A 78 -19.59 -3.91 -1.76
C THR A 78 -19.21 -2.78 -2.72
N GLY A 79 -17.93 -2.72 -3.07
CA GLY A 79 -17.44 -2.09 -4.30
C GLY A 79 -17.34 -3.11 -5.44
N ARG A 80 -17.23 -2.62 -6.68
CA ARG A 80 -16.83 -3.46 -7.82
C ARG A 80 -15.31 -3.65 -7.78
N PRO A 81 -14.75 -4.80 -8.22
CA PRO A 81 -13.31 -4.96 -8.34
C PRO A 81 -12.74 -3.79 -9.16
N ALA A 82 -11.93 -2.95 -8.54
CA ALA A 82 -11.49 -1.70 -9.14
C ALA A 82 -10.11 -1.85 -9.75
N VAL A 83 -9.24 -2.60 -9.07
CA VAL A 83 -7.83 -2.73 -9.46
C VAL A 83 -7.25 -4.11 -9.12
N ARG A 84 -6.36 -4.60 -9.97
CA ARG A 84 -5.44 -5.72 -9.66
C ARG A 84 -4.05 -5.15 -9.47
N VAL A 85 -3.32 -5.62 -8.46
CA VAL A 85 -1.94 -5.21 -8.19
C VAL A 85 -1.02 -6.41 -8.16
N GLU A 86 0.09 -6.29 -8.90
CA GLU A 86 1.20 -7.23 -8.86
C GLU A 86 2.43 -6.51 -8.28
N PHE A 87 2.94 -7.00 -7.16
CA PHE A 87 4.10 -6.43 -6.47
C PHE A 87 5.38 -7.10 -6.96
N ASP A 88 6.37 -6.31 -7.36
CA ASP A 88 7.67 -6.79 -7.82
C ASP A 88 8.80 -6.53 -6.81
N ARG A 89 8.56 -5.65 -5.82
CA ARG A 89 9.55 -5.31 -4.80
C ARG A 89 8.87 -5.00 -3.47
N GLN A 90 9.48 -5.48 -2.39
CA GLN A 90 9.13 -5.12 -1.02
C GLN A 90 10.38 -4.70 -0.26
N GLU A 91 10.27 -3.66 0.56
CA GLU A 91 11.29 -3.29 1.54
C GLU A 91 10.64 -2.91 2.87
N THR A 92 11.35 -3.19 3.98
CA THR A 92 10.92 -2.84 5.33
C THR A 92 12.03 -2.06 6.02
N ARG A 93 11.68 -0.92 6.64
CA ARG A 93 12.59 -0.08 7.43
C ARG A 93 11.85 0.44 8.66
N GLY A 94 12.32 0.08 9.84
CA GLY A 94 11.64 0.45 11.08
C GLY A 94 10.18 -0.02 11.08
N SER A 95 9.24 0.90 11.28
CA SER A 95 7.80 0.62 11.27
C SER A 95 7.15 0.67 9.88
N LEU A 96 7.91 1.00 8.83
CA LEU A 96 7.43 1.13 7.46
C LEU A 96 7.71 -0.15 6.68
N THR A 97 6.70 -0.66 5.98
CA THR A 97 6.85 -1.65 4.91
C THR A 97 6.26 -1.08 3.63
N ALA A 98 7.04 -1.10 2.55
CA ALA A 98 6.66 -0.57 1.25
C ALA A 98 6.61 -1.70 0.22
N PHE A 99 5.57 -1.69 -0.62
CA PHE A 99 5.32 -2.66 -1.67
C PHE A 99 5.22 -1.91 -3.01
N TRP A 100 6.24 -2.05 -3.86
CA TRP A 100 6.23 -1.51 -5.21
C TRP A 100 5.57 -2.50 -6.14
N GLY A 101 4.73 -1.98 -7.03
CA GLY A 101 4.01 -2.83 -7.95
C GLY A 101 3.41 -2.09 -9.12
N THR A 102 2.76 -2.89 -9.95
CA THR A 102 1.98 -2.44 -11.09
C THR A 102 0.51 -2.63 -10.77
N GLN A 103 -0.25 -1.53 -10.83
CA GLN A 103 -1.70 -1.52 -10.66
C GLN A 103 -2.38 -1.44 -12.02
N THR A 104 -3.29 -2.36 -12.29
CA THR A 104 -4.11 -2.41 -13.50
C THR A 104 -5.56 -2.14 -13.15
N SER A 105 -6.19 -1.24 -13.90
CA SER A 105 -7.60 -0.83 -13.77
C SER A 105 -8.25 -0.69 -15.15
N SER A 106 -9.55 -0.40 -15.21
CA SER A 106 -10.22 -0.06 -16.48
C SER A 106 -9.66 1.21 -17.14
N ALA A 107 -9.03 2.10 -16.38
CA ALA A 107 -8.37 3.31 -16.90
C ALA A 107 -6.96 3.05 -17.44
N GLY A 108 -6.44 1.82 -17.31
CA GLY A 108 -5.10 1.44 -17.72
C GLY A 108 -4.21 1.00 -16.55
N THR A 109 -2.90 0.97 -16.82
CA THR A 109 -1.88 0.40 -15.95
C THR A 109 -0.90 1.48 -15.48
N LYS A 110 -0.55 1.48 -14.19
CA LYS A 110 0.40 2.43 -13.61
C LYS A 110 1.31 1.80 -12.55
N ARG A 111 2.47 2.41 -12.32
CA ARG A 111 3.33 2.09 -11.16
C ARG A 111 2.71 2.66 -9.89
N VAL A 112 2.79 1.89 -8.81
CA VAL A 112 2.29 2.28 -7.48
C VAL A 112 3.26 1.84 -6.40
N VAL A 113 3.18 2.49 -5.26
CA VAL A 113 3.74 1.99 -4.01
C VAL A 113 2.64 1.96 -2.96
N TRP A 114 2.46 0.80 -2.34
CA TRP A 114 1.60 0.69 -1.16
C TRP A 114 2.50 0.71 0.06
N ALA A 115 2.27 1.65 0.97
CA ALA A 115 3.11 1.88 2.13
C ALA A 115 2.31 1.63 3.41
N ARG A 116 2.76 0.68 4.22
CA ARG A 116 2.18 0.36 5.53
C ARG A 116 3.07 0.91 6.63
N LYS A 117 2.54 1.82 7.46
CA LYS A 117 3.25 2.38 8.62
C LYS A 117 2.30 2.35 9.83
N GLY A 118 2.54 1.44 10.77
CA GLY A 118 1.63 1.22 11.91
C GLY A 118 0.21 0.82 11.45
N PRO A 119 -0.85 1.54 11.87
CA PRO A 119 -2.24 1.25 11.47
C PRO A 119 -2.60 1.80 10.09
N TYR A 120 -1.70 2.56 9.45
CA TYR A 120 -1.94 3.25 8.19
C TYR A 120 -1.50 2.42 6.98
N LEU A 121 -2.31 2.46 5.93
CA LEU A 121 -1.99 2.03 4.57
C LEU A 121 -2.13 3.22 3.62
N CYS A 122 -1.03 3.70 3.06
CA CYS A 122 -1.00 4.81 2.12
C CYS A 122 -0.77 4.29 0.70
N LEU A 123 -1.60 4.71 -0.25
CA LEU A 123 -1.43 4.41 -1.67
C LEU A 123 -0.70 5.57 -2.33
N LEU A 124 0.51 5.31 -2.83
CA LEU A 124 1.39 6.31 -3.40
C LEU A 124 1.55 6.11 -4.92
N PRO A 125 1.74 7.21 -5.68
CA PRO A 125 1.83 8.59 -5.19
C PRO A 125 0.48 9.16 -4.79
N ARG A 126 0.52 10.06 -3.79
CA ARG A 126 -0.67 10.69 -3.21
C ARG A 126 -1.49 11.38 -4.29
N LYS A 127 -2.73 10.95 -4.48
CA LYS A 127 -3.71 11.65 -5.31
C LYS A 127 -4.43 12.74 -4.51
N THR A 128 -4.48 13.94 -5.03
CA THR A 128 -5.40 14.99 -4.56
C THR A 128 -6.76 14.78 -5.22
N PHE A 129 -7.86 14.96 -4.48
CA PHE A 129 -9.21 14.89 -5.04
C PHE A 129 -9.33 15.86 -6.23
N ASP A 130 -9.90 15.40 -7.35
CA ASP A 130 -10.01 16.11 -8.65
C ASP A 130 -8.72 16.36 -9.47
N GLN A 131 -7.61 15.69 -9.16
CA GLN A 131 -6.41 15.72 -10.01
C GLN A 131 -6.11 14.36 -10.66
N PRO A 132 -5.49 14.34 -11.86
CA PRO A 132 -4.96 13.10 -12.41
C PRO A 132 -3.95 12.48 -11.44
N ASP A 133 -3.79 11.16 -11.52
CA ASP A 133 -2.79 10.47 -10.71
C ASP A 133 -1.41 11.08 -10.95
N PRO A 134 -0.74 11.63 -9.92
CA PRO A 134 0.60 12.17 -10.10
C PRO A 134 1.54 11.05 -10.55
N VAL A 135 2.50 11.39 -11.39
CA VAL A 135 3.59 10.47 -11.73
C VAL A 135 4.77 10.85 -10.86
N LYS A 136 5.08 10.01 -9.88
CA LYS A 136 6.26 10.14 -9.03
C LYS A 136 6.90 8.78 -8.85
N ASP A 137 8.19 8.73 -9.11
CA ASP A 137 8.99 7.54 -8.89
C ASP A 137 9.49 7.49 -7.44
N TYR A 138 9.50 6.29 -6.88
CA TYR A 138 9.99 6.01 -5.53
C TYR A 138 11.20 5.09 -5.61
N PRO A 139 12.40 5.60 -5.92
CA PRO A 139 13.57 4.73 -6.10
C PRO A 139 14.00 4.03 -4.80
N THR A 140 13.71 4.64 -3.65
CA THR A 140 14.19 4.17 -2.33
C THR A 140 13.07 4.13 -1.30
N ILE A 141 13.20 3.27 -0.28
CA ILE A 141 12.29 3.29 0.88
C ILE A 141 12.28 4.63 1.62
N ALA A 142 13.38 5.40 1.59
CA ALA A 142 13.43 6.73 2.21
C ALA A 142 12.49 7.73 1.51
N SER A 143 12.43 7.71 0.16
CA SER A 143 11.44 8.51 -0.58
C SER A 143 10.00 8.08 -0.32
N VAL A 144 9.77 6.80 -0.03
CA VAL A 144 8.45 6.29 0.35
C VAL A 144 8.08 6.76 1.76
N GLU A 145 9.03 6.69 2.69
CA GLU A 145 8.83 7.07 4.09
C GLU A 145 8.40 8.54 4.21
N GLN A 146 9.09 9.44 3.53
CA GLN A 146 8.73 10.85 3.52
C GLN A 146 7.29 11.08 3.04
N ASP A 147 6.93 10.56 1.86
CA ASP A 147 5.57 10.74 1.32
C ASP A 147 4.49 10.03 2.14
N THR A 148 4.84 8.94 2.80
CA THR A 148 3.95 8.24 3.72
C THR A 148 3.65 9.13 4.93
N ASP A 149 4.65 9.78 5.50
CA ASP A 149 4.48 10.69 6.63
C ASP A 149 3.66 11.92 6.26
N GLU A 150 3.92 12.51 5.09
CA GLU A 150 3.12 13.60 4.54
C GLU A 150 1.66 13.17 4.28
N SER A 151 1.45 11.94 3.80
CA SER A 151 0.12 11.39 3.53
C SER A 151 -0.67 11.11 4.82
N ILE A 152 0.00 10.62 5.87
CA ILE A 152 -0.61 10.44 7.20
C ILE A 152 -0.99 11.81 7.78
N GLN A 153 -0.09 12.79 7.73
CA GLN A 153 -0.38 14.14 8.21
C GLN A 153 -1.55 14.79 7.46
N ALA A 154 -1.66 14.54 6.15
CA ALA A 154 -2.75 15.02 5.32
C ALA A 154 -4.05 14.19 5.43
N LYS A 155 -4.07 13.11 6.22
CA LYS A 155 -5.22 12.21 6.41
C LYS A 155 -5.76 11.62 5.10
N VAL A 156 -4.86 11.26 4.19
CA VAL A 156 -5.20 10.66 2.88
C VAL A 156 -4.84 9.17 2.79
N CYS A 157 -4.39 8.57 3.90
CA CYS A 157 -4.17 7.14 3.97
C CYS A 157 -5.45 6.41 4.39
N TYR A 158 -5.37 5.10 4.48
CA TYR A 158 -6.44 4.23 4.96
C TYR A 158 -6.07 3.68 6.32
N LEU A 159 -7.08 3.52 7.18
CA LEU A 159 -6.99 2.79 8.44
C LEU A 159 -7.59 1.41 8.27
N LYS A 160 -7.01 0.42 8.95
CA LYS A 160 -7.57 -0.93 8.96
C LYS A 160 -8.96 -0.90 9.62
N SER A 161 -9.97 -1.39 8.91
CA SER A 161 -11.30 -1.55 9.48
C SER A 161 -11.34 -2.79 10.39
N PRO A 162 -11.99 -2.72 11.56
CA PRO A 162 -12.33 -3.91 12.32
C PRO A 162 -13.20 -4.83 11.46
N SER A 163 -12.85 -6.11 11.47
CA SER A 163 -13.60 -7.21 10.85
C SER A 163 -14.88 -7.53 11.59
#